data_AF-A0A7C7DZV3-F1
#
_entry.id   AF-A0A7C7DZV3-F1
#
_cell.length_a   1.000
_cell.length_b   1.000
_cell.length_c   1.000
_cell.angle_alpha   90.00
_cell.angle_beta   90.00
_cell.angle_gamma   90.00
#
_symmetry.space_group_name_H-M   'P 1'
#
loop_
_entity.id
_entity.type
_entity.pdbx_description
1 polymer ?
#
loop_
_entity_poly.entity_id
_entity_poly.type
_entity_poly.pdbx_seq_one_letter_code
_entity_poly.pdbx_strand_id
1 'polypeptide(L)'
;IPFFELKNLKPFLYDGIKPVLGASLEVFSFPFAETVLFVCILEHLRKNGSPYKTYYVSMLIGGAILLIISVRSILVLGFPMWQMQNFASYAATRLIRIGDFFQRIEASVAIVFIISGYTKATICLFSACKGIASIFNIKEYKHIAAPIGILMTQLSIIVYDNGAELAEWAATIYPYFAFPFQVIIPLIIWIIAEIKIRMQKASPSQSVEEKSVS
;
A
#
# COMPACT_ATOMS: atom_id res chain seq x y z
N ILE A 1 -6.27 33.12 4.27
CA ILE A 1 -6.75 31.77 4.69
C ILE A 1 -6.29 31.56 6.13
N PRO A 2 -7.15 31.65 7.15
CA PRO A 2 -6.74 31.89 8.55
C PRO A 2 -5.97 30.75 9.24
N PHE A 3 -5.91 29.55 8.65
CA PHE A 3 -5.37 28.35 9.30
C PHE A 3 -4.04 27.84 8.72
N PHE A 4 -3.54 28.41 7.63
CA PHE A 4 -2.28 27.96 7.01
C PHE A 4 -1.12 28.79 7.53
N GLU A 5 -0.43 28.30 8.55
CA GLU A 5 0.72 29.00 9.10
C GLU A 5 2.03 28.34 8.64
N LEU A 6 2.75 28.99 7.72
CA LEU A 6 4.04 28.49 7.21
C LEU A 6 5.10 28.32 8.31
N LYS A 7 4.94 29.00 9.44
CA LYS A 7 5.79 28.85 10.62
C LYS A 7 5.75 27.42 11.20
N ASN A 8 4.65 26.69 10.97
CA ASN A 8 4.47 25.31 11.43
C ASN A 8 5.36 24.30 10.70
N LEU A 9 5.98 24.68 9.57
CA LEU A 9 6.98 23.86 8.89
C LEU A 9 8.39 24.00 9.49
N LYS A 10 8.60 24.99 10.35
CA LYS A 10 9.87 25.21 11.03
C LYS A 10 9.82 24.66 12.45
N PRO A 11 10.96 24.25 13.02
CA PRO A 11 12.28 24.10 12.37
C PRO A 11 12.38 22.88 11.44
N PHE A 12 13.12 23.00 10.34
CA PHE A 12 13.40 21.89 9.42
C PHE A 12 14.55 21.04 9.96
N LEU A 13 14.41 19.70 9.91
CA LEU A 13 15.43 18.73 10.33
C LEU A 13 16.03 19.02 11.72
N TYR A 14 15.21 19.47 12.67
CA TYR A 14 15.67 19.78 14.02
C TYR A 14 16.38 18.58 14.69
N ASP A 15 15.81 17.38 14.53
CA ASP A 15 16.38 16.12 15.04
C ASP A 15 17.24 15.38 13.99
N GLY A 16 17.71 16.09 12.95
CA GLY A 16 18.57 15.55 11.89
C GLY A 16 17.86 14.63 10.90
N ILE A 17 18.64 13.79 10.19
CA ILE A 17 18.17 12.94 9.08
C ILE A 17 17.56 11.62 9.58
N LYS A 18 17.94 11.15 10.77
CA LYS A 18 17.46 9.87 11.31
C LYS A 18 15.92 9.73 11.33
N PRO A 19 15.13 10.70 11.85
CA PRO A 19 13.66 10.60 11.79
C PRO A 19 13.12 10.65 10.36
N VAL A 20 13.81 11.34 9.44
CA VAL A 20 13.42 11.38 8.01
C VAL A 20 13.54 9.99 7.39
N LEU A 21 14.61 9.26 7.69
CA LEU A 21 14.78 7.89 7.20
C LEU A 21 13.75 6.93 7.80
N GLY A 22 13.44 7.06 9.09
CA GLY A 22 12.39 6.27 9.75
C GLY A 22 11.03 6.47 9.09
N ALA A 23 10.60 7.73 8.94
CA ALA A 23 9.35 8.06 8.25
C ALA A 23 9.35 7.67 6.77
N SER A 24 10.52 7.72 6.10
CA SER A 24 10.65 7.27 4.71
C SER A 24 10.43 5.76 4.59
N LEU A 25 10.96 4.96 5.54
CA LEU A 25 10.73 3.52 5.58
C LEU A 25 9.27 3.19 5.89
N GLU A 26 8.65 3.92 6.81
CA GLU A 26 7.22 3.77 7.12
C GLU A 26 6.37 4.01 5.86
N VAL A 27 6.55 5.17 5.21
CA VAL A 27 5.81 5.56 4.00
C VAL A 27 6.11 4.62 2.83
N PHE A 28 7.36 4.16 2.71
CA PHE A 28 7.74 3.16 1.71
C PHE A 28 6.99 1.86 1.94
N SER A 29 7.02 1.28 3.14
CA SER A 29 6.35 0.01 3.45
C SER A 29 4.82 0.13 3.37
N PHE A 30 4.26 1.26 3.80
CA PHE A 30 2.85 1.60 3.65
C PHE A 30 2.67 3.07 3.30
N PRO A 31 2.05 3.43 2.15
CA PRO A 31 1.29 2.56 1.24
C PRO A 31 2.06 2.09 -0.01
N PHE A 32 3.31 2.52 -0.25
CA PHE A 32 3.92 2.34 -1.58
C PHE A 32 4.31 0.90 -1.91
N ALA A 33 4.92 0.16 -0.99
CA ALA A 33 5.39 -1.20 -1.22
C ALA A 33 4.25 -2.22 -1.25
N GLU A 34 3.10 -1.90 -0.63
CA GLU A 34 1.87 -2.70 -0.75
C GLU A 34 1.33 -2.77 -2.18
N THR A 35 1.82 -1.90 -3.08
CA THR A 35 1.40 -1.94 -4.48
C THR A 35 1.74 -3.27 -5.16
N VAL A 36 2.66 -4.06 -4.59
CA VAL A 36 2.94 -5.44 -5.01
C VAL A 36 1.69 -6.33 -5.04
N LEU A 37 0.71 -6.08 -4.17
CA LEU A 37 -0.56 -6.83 -4.16
C LEU A 37 -1.38 -6.62 -5.43
N PHE A 38 -1.22 -5.46 -6.09
CA PHE A 38 -1.92 -5.22 -7.36
C PHE A 38 -1.39 -6.09 -8.49
N VAL A 39 -0.21 -6.72 -8.37
CA VAL A 39 0.27 -7.68 -9.39
C VAL A 39 -0.75 -8.80 -9.60
N CYS A 40 -1.36 -9.32 -8.53
CA CYS A 40 -2.41 -10.35 -8.61
C CYS A 40 -3.66 -9.87 -9.38
N ILE A 41 -3.93 -8.57 -9.38
CA ILE A 41 -5.05 -7.96 -10.11
C ILE A 41 -4.65 -7.67 -11.56
N LEU A 42 -3.42 -7.21 -11.78
CA LEU A 42 -2.90 -6.85 -13.10
C LEU A 42 -2.90 -8.05 -14.06
N GLU A 43 -2.73 -9.27 -13.57
CA GLU A 43 -2.89 -10.50 -14.38
C GLU A 43 -4.25 -10.61 -15.08
N HIS A 44 -5.29 -9.98 -14.51
CA HIS A 44 -6.66 -10.02 -15.04
C HIS A 44 -7.03 -8.76 -15.84
N LEU A 45 -6.13 -7.76 -15.95
CA LEU A 45 -6.39 -6.53 -16.69
C LEU A 45 -6.17 -6.72 -18.20
N ARG A 46 -7.03 -6.12 -19.03
CA ARG A 46 -6.94 -6.18 -20.50
C ARG A 46 -5.56 -5.71 -21.00
N LYS A 47 -4.95 -6.50 -21.89
CA LYS A 47 -3.63 -6.28 -22.55
C LYS A 47 -3.47 -4.99 -23.38
N ASN A 48 -4.50 -4.14 -23.48
CA ASN A 48 -4.52 -3.03 -24.43
C ASN A 48 -3.67 -1.81 -24.01
N GLY A 49 -3.02 -1.83 -22.84
CA GLY A 49 -2.17 -0.73 -22.35
C GLY A 49 -0.86 -1.23 -21.75
N SER A 50 0.15 -0.34 -21.67
CA SER A 50 1.40 -0.64 -20.97
C SER A 50 1.16 -0.63 -19.46
N PRO A 51 1.26 -1.79 -18.76
CA PRO A 51 1.02 -1.86 -17.32
C PRO A 51 2.02 -1.00 -16.52
N TYR A 52 3.24 -0.88 -17.02
CA TYR A 52 4.28 -0.03 -16.43
C TYR A 52 3.90 1.44 -16.43
N LYS A 53 3.37 1.96 -17.56
CA LYS A 53 2.97 3.36 -17.65
C LYS A 53 1.87 3.68 -16.65
N THR A 54 0.86 2.82 -16.56
CA THR A 54 -0.24 2.98 -15.60
C THR A 54 0.28 2.98 -14.17
N TYR A 55 1.20 2.07 -13.83
CA TYR A 55 1.83 1.97 -12.52
C TYR A 55 2.62 3.23 -12.13
N TYR A 56 3.53 3.70 -13.01
CA TYR A 56 4.33 4.88 -12.69
C TYR A 56 3.49 6.15 -12.58
N VAL A 57 2.49 6.32 -13.45
CA VAL A 57 1.58 7.47 -13.41
C VAL A 57 0.74 7.45 -12.14
N SER A 58 0.15 6.30 -11.77
CA SER A 58 -0.64 6.20 -10.53
C SER A 58 0.22 6.42 -9.29
N MET A 59 1.46 5.91 -9.27
CA MET A 59 2.40 6.11 -8.17
C MET A 59 2.77 7.59 -8.00
N LEU A 60 3.09 8.29 -9.08
CA LEU A 60 3.42 9.72 -9.03
C LEU A 60 2.23 10.58 -8.59
N ILE A 61 1.04 10.33 -9.14
CA ILE A 61 -0.18 11.06 -8.78
C ILE A 61 -0.53 10.78 -7.31
N GLY A 62 -0.52 9.52 -6.89
CA GLY A 62 -0.80 9.13 -5.51
C GLY A 62 0.19 9.75 -4.52
N GLY A 63 1.49 9.71 -4.84
CA GLY A 63 2.52 10.32 -4.01
C GLY A 63 2.40 11.83 -3.91
N ALA A 64 2.10 12.52 -5.02
CA ALA A 64 1.86 13.96 -5.01
C ALA A 64 0.64 14.34 -4.15
N ILE A 65 -0.45 13.57 -4.25
CA ILE A 65 -1.65 13.78 -3.43
C ILE A 65 -1.34 13.59 -1.95
N LEU A 66 -0.65 12.51 -1.58
CA LEU A 66 -0.25 12.25 -0.19
C LEU A 66 0.65 13.36 0.36
N LEU A 67 1.62 13.82 -0.43
CA LEU A 67 2.50 14.93 -0.05
C LEU A 67 1.72 16.22 0.21
N ILE A 68 0.79 16.58 -0.68
CA ILE A 68 -0.07 17.76 -0.51
C ILE A 68 -0.91 17.64 0.77
N ILE A 69 -1.51 16.46 1.03
CA ILE A 69 -2.33 16.22 2.22
C ILE A 69 -1.48 16.33 3.49
N SER A 70 -0.29 15.76 3.52
CA SER A 70 0.62 15.80 4.67
C SER A 70 1.06 17.22 4.98
N VAL A 71 1.53 17.96 3.97
CA VAL A 71 1.94 19.37 4.12
C VAL A 71 0.76 20.22 4.60
N ARG A 72 -0.43 20.05 4.00
CA ARG A 72 -1.66 20.74 4.43
C ARG A 72 -2.01 20.43 5.88
N SER A 73 -1.87 19.17 6.31
CA SER A 73 -2.19 18.76 7.68
C SER A 73 -1.25 19.42 8.69
N ILE A 74 0.05 19.49 8.41
CA ILE A 74 1.04 20.16 9.27
C ILE A 74 0.79 21.67 9.32
N LEU A 75 0.49 22.29 8.19
CA LEU A 75 0.22 23.74 8.14
C LEU A 75 -1.00 24.15 8.96
N VAL A 76 -2.03 23.30 9.02
CA VAL A 76 -3.29 23.56 9.74
C VAL A 76 -3.23 23.18 11.22
N LEU A 77 -2.65 22.03 11.56
CA LEU A 77 -2.62 21.51 12.94
C LEU A 77 -1.45 22.04 13.75
N GLY A 78 -0.32 22.36 13.10
CA GLY A 78 0.97 22.48 13.76
C GLY A 78 1.54 21.10 14.16
N PHE A 79 2.86 21.02 14.29
CA PHE A 79 3.57 19.78 14.61
C PHE A 79 3.10 19.07 15.90
N PRO A 80 2.88 19.77 17.03
CA PRO A 80 2.51 19.11 18.29
C PRO A 80 1.15 18.42 18.23
N MET A 81 0.16 19.06 17.59
CA MET A 81 -1.17 18.47 17.42
C MET A 81 -1.15 17.39 16.35
N TRP A 82 -0.33 17.52 15.30
CA TRP A 82 -0.18 16.50 14.27
C TRP A 82 0.31 15.16 14.84
N GLN A 83 1.29 15.17 15.75
CA GLN A 83 1.82 13.95 16.37
C GLN A 83 0.82 13.24 17.30
N MET A 84 -0.13 13.96 17.89
CA MET A 84 -1.12 13.36 18.80
C MET A 84 -2.34 12.76 18.07
N GLN A 85 -2.43 12.89 16.75
CA GLN A 85 -3.60 12.51 15.97
C GLN A 85 -3.29 11.33 15.04
N ASN A 86 -3.85 10.16 15.35
CA ASN A 86 -3.77 8.97 14.48
C ASN A 86 -4.31 9.23 13.06
N PHE A 87 -5.25 10.18 12.91
CA PHE A 87 -5.83 10.58 11.62
C PHE A 87 -5.72 12.09 11.40
N ALA A 88 -4.49 12.59 11.29
CA ALA A 88 -4.21 14.03 11.17
C ALA A 88 -4.98 14.72 10.00
N SER A 89 -5.18 14.05 8.86
CA SER A 89 -5.95 14.64 7.74
C SER A 89 -7.44 14.82 8.08
N TYR A 90 -8.02 13.89 8.84
CA TYR A 90 -9.39 13.99 9.34
C TYR A 90 -9.50 15.12 10.37
N ALA A 91 -8.59 15.15 11.36
CA ALA A 91 -8.53 16.19 12.38
C ALA A 91 -8.33 17.60 11.77
N ALA A 92 -7.44 17.74 10.79
CA ALA A 92 -7.21 18.99 10.07
C ALA A 92 -8.48 19.45 9.33
N THR A 93 -9.23 18.52 8.74
CA THR A 93 -10.48 18.88 8.04
C THR A 93 -11.59 19.28 8.99
N ARG A 94 -11.65 18.68 10.19
CA ARG A 94 -12.59 19.06 11.25
C ARG A 94 -12.34 20.47 11.79
N LEU A 95 -11.09 20.93 11.81
CA LEU A 95 -10.72 22.28 12.27
C LEU A 95 -11.05 23.38 11.25
N ILE A 96 -11.07 23.06 9.96
CA ILE A 96 -11.42 24.02 8.91
C ILE A 96 -12.95 24.22 8.91
N ARG A 97 -13.43 25.11 9.78
CA ARG A 97 -14.82 25.58 9.81
C ARG A 97 -14.96 26.83 8.93
N ILE A 98 -15.47 26.67 7.72
CA ILE A 98 -15.87 27.79 6.85
C ILE A 98 -17.40 27.87 6.88
N GLY A 99 -17.97 28.47 7.94
CA GLY A 99 -19.43 28.54 8.15
C GLY A 99 -20.11 27.21 8.50
N ASP A 100 -21.45 27.19 8.54
CA ASP A 100 -22.27 26.03 8.95
C ASP A 100 -22.30 24.87 7.94
N PHE A 101 -21.85 25.09 6.70
CA PHE A 101 -21.90 24.09 5.63
C PHE A 101 -20.80 23.02 5.74
N PHE A 102 -19.63 23.38 6.30
CA PHE A 102 -18.45 22.51 6.32
C PHE A 102 -18.50 21.41 7.39
N GLN A 103 -19.42 21.49 8.35
CA GLN A 103 -19.63 20.44 9.35
C GLN A 103 -20.06 19.10 8.72
N ARG A 104 -20.60 19.13 7.49
CA ARG A 104 -20.96 17.92 6.72
C ARG A 104 -19.79 17.27 5.97
N ILE A 105 -18.70 18.00 5.70
CA ILE A 105 -17.53 17.48 4.98
C ILE A 105 -16.75 16.47 5.83
N GLU A 106 -16.79 16.60 7.16
CA GLU A 106 -16.23 15.61 8.09
C GLU A 106 -16.79 14.21 7.85
N ALA A 107 -18.11 14.09 7.64
CA ALA A 107 -18.75 12.82 7.30
C ALA A 107 -18.28 12.28 5.94
N SER A 108 -18.09 13.15 4.94
CA SER A 108 -17.57 12.76 3.63
C SER A 108 -16.16 12.17 3.72
N VAL A 109 -15.28 12.75 4.55
CA VAL A 109 -13.93 12.22 4.78
C VAL A 109 -14.01 10.81 5.40
N ALA A 110 -14.83 10.62 6.44
CA ALA A 110 -15.02 9.31 7.05
C ALA A 110 -15.50 8.26 6.04
N ILE A 111 -16.44 8.61 5.16
CA ILE A 111 -16.93 7.72 4.09
C ILE A 111 -15.79 7.33 3.13
N VAL A 112 -14.95 8.29 2.73
CA VAL A 112 -13.79 8.00 1.86
C VAL A 112 -12.81 7.04 2.55
N PHE A 113 -12.54 7.22 3.84
CA PHE A 113 -11.68 6.31 4.61
C PHE A 113 -12.28 4.90 4.68
N ILE A 114 -13.59 4.77 4.93
CA ILE A 114 -14.28 3.47 4.99
C ILE A 114 -14.22 2.77 3.63
N ILE A 115 -14.55 3.48 2.54
CA ILE A 115 -14.50 2.91 1.18
C ILE A 115 -13.07 2.50 0.81
N SER A 116 -12.08 3.33 1.15
CA SER A 116 -10.67 3.04 0.88
C SER A 116 -10.19 1.80 1.65
N GLY A 117 -10.51 1.73 2.95
CA GLY A 117 -10.18 0.59 3.80
C GLY A 117 -10.86 -0.70 3.32
N TYR A 118 -12.14 -0.63 2.96
CA TYR A 118 -12.89 -1.76 2.41
C TYR A 118 -12.31 -2.26 1.09
N THR A 119 -11.95 -1.33 0.18
CA THR A 119 -11.33 -1.65 -1.10
C THR A 119 -9.99 -2.35 -0.88
N LYS A 120 -9.14 -1.80 0.02
CA LYS A 120 -7.88 -2.43 0.39
C LYS A 120 -8.08 -3.83 0.97
N ALA A 121 -8.99 -3.99 1.93
CA ALA A 121 -9.26 -5.29 2.55
C ALA A 121 -9.71 -6.33 1.51
N THR A 122 -10.54 -5.93 0.55
CA THR A 122 -10.99 -6.79 -0.55
C THR A 122 -9.82 -7.24 -1.43
N ILE A 123 -8.91 -6.32 -1.77
CA ILE A 123 -7.72 -6.63 -2.58
C ILE A 123 -6.78 -7.57 -1.84
N CYS A 124 -6.56 -7.34 -0.53
CA CYS A 124 -5.76 -8.22 0.31
C CYS A 124 -6.36 -9.63 0.39
N LEU A 125 -7.67 -9.74 0.65
CA LEU A 125 -8.37 -11.02 0.71
C LEU A 125 -8.29 -11.75 -0.64
N PHE A 126 -8.54 -11.06 -1.75
CA PHE A 126 -8.43 -11.64 -3.08
C PHE A 126 -7.02 -12.19 -3.36
N SER A 127 -5.99 -11.39 -3.05
CA SER A 127 -4.59 -11.77 -3.24
C SER A 127 -4.19 -12.95 -2.36
N ALA A 128 -4.64 -12.98 -1.10
CA ALA A 128 -4.42 -14.11 -0.18
C ALA A 128 -5.09 -15.39 -0.70
N CYS A 129 -6.33 -15.31 -1.16
CA CYS A 129 -7.05 -16.46 -1.73
C CYS A 129 -6.35 -17.00 -2.98
N LYS A 130 -5.94 -16.12 -3.91
CA LYS A 130 -5.18 -16.53 -5.10
C LYS A 130 -3.84 -17.16 -4.75
N GLY A 131 -3.10 -16.57 -3.80
CA GLY A 131 -1.82 -17.09 -3.32
C GLY A 131 -1.96 -18.49 -2.70
N ILE A 132 -2.91 -18.67 -1.78
CA ILE A 132 -3.19 -19.97 -1.14
C ILE A 132 -3.67 -20.99 -2.18
N ALA A 133 -4.58 -20.61 -3.08
CA ALA A 133 -5.01 -21.49 -4.15
C ALA A 133 -3.84 -21.96 -5.03
N SER A 134 -2.88 -21.08 -5.33
CA SER A 134 -1.70 -21.44 -6.10
C SER A 134 -0.77 -22.40 -5.34
N ILE A 135 -0.59 -22.22 -4.03
CA ILE A 135 0.27 -23.07 -3.19
C ILE A 135 -0.32 -24.48 -3.08
N PHE A 136 -1.63 -24.59 -2.85
CA PHE A 136 -2.32 -25.87 -2.66
C PHE A 136 -2.93 -26.44 -3.95
N ASN A 137 -2.64 -25.84 -5.12
CA ASN A 137 -3.15 -26.28 -6.42
C ASN A 137 -4.69 -26.36 -6.51
N ILE A 138 -5.39 -25.44 -5.84
CA ILE A 138 -6.85 -25.35 -5.83
C ILE A 138 -7.32 -24.63 -7.11
N LYS A 139 -8.17 -25.28 -7.91
CA LYS A 139 -8.64 -24.75 -9.20
C LYS A 139 -9.42 -23.44 -9.06
N GLU A 140 -10.24 -23.30 -8.02
CA GLU A 140 -11.11 -22.14 -7.81
C GLU A 140 -10.88 -21.49 -6.45
N TYR A 141 -10.34 -20.27 -6.45
CA TYR A 141 -10.10 -19.47 -5.24
C TYR A 141 -11.41 -19.13 -4.49
N LYS A 142 -12.57 -19.16 -5.16
CA LYS A 142 -13.86 -18.83 -4.58
C LYS A 142 -14.28 -19.78 -3.45
N HIS A 143 -13.89 -21.06 -3.54
CA HIS A 143 -14.22 -22.04 -2.50
C HIS A 143 -13.52 -21.77 -1.17
N ILE A 144 -12.34 -21.13 -1.20
CA ILE A 144 -11.56 -20.81 -0.01
C ILE A 144 -11.72 -19.35 0.44
N ALA A 145 -12.46 -18.52 -0.31
CA ALA A 145 -12.62 -17.11 0.01
C ALA A 145 -13.33 -16.89 1.36
N ALA A 146 -14.39 -17.65 1.63
CA ALA A 146 -15.12 -17.59 2.89
C ALA A 146 -14.24 -17.98 4.11
N PRO A 147 -13.58 -19.15 4.14
CA PRO A 147 -12.74 -19.51 5.29
C PRO A 147 -11.56 -18.56 5.49
N ILE A 148 -10.92 -18.08 4.41
CA ILE A 148 -9.83 -17.10 4.53
C ILE A 148 -10.36 -15.76 5.06
N GLY A 149 -11.54 -15.31 4.62
CA GLY A 149 -12.18 -14.10 5.14
C GLY A 149 -12.44 -14.20 6.64
N ILE A 150 -12.98 -15.32 7.11
CA ILE A 150 -13.20 -15.57 8.55
C ILE A 150 -11.87 -15.55 9.31
N LEU A 151 -10.84 -16.24 8.80
CA LEU A 151 -9.51 -16.22 9.42
C LEU A 151 -8.91 -14.82 9.50
N MET A 152 -9.05 -14.01 8.44
CA MET A 152 -8.60 -12.61 8.44
C MET A 152 -9.33 -11.78 9.51
N THR A 153 -10.64 -11.96 9.66
CA THR A 153 -11.39 -11.26 10.72
C THR A 153 -10.97 -11.69 12.11
N GLN A 154 -10.74 -12.98 12.33
CA GLN A 154 -10.31 -13.49 13.63
C GLN A 154 -8.90 -12.99 13.98
N LEU A 155 -7.98 -12.99 13.01
CA LEU A 155 -6.64 -12.45 13.20
C LEU A 155 -6.68 -10.96 13.55
N SER A 156 -7.59 -10.18 12.98
CA SER A 156 -7.69 -8.75 13.31
C SER A 156 -8.01 -8.50 14.78
N ILE A 157 -8.79 -9.38 15.42
CA ILE A 157 -9.15 -9.31 16.84
C ILE A 157 -8.01 -9.80 17.74
N ILE A 158 -7.19 -10.75 17.25
CA ILE A 158 -6.07 -11.31 18.02
C ILE A 158 -4.86 -10.37 18.02
N VAL A 159 -4.63 -9.67 16.91
CA VAL A 159 -3.41 -8.88 16.71
C VAL A 159 -3.54 -7.47 17.31
N TYR A 160 -4.74 -6.91 17.36
CA TYR A 160 -4.97 -5.56 17.90
C TYR A 160 -6.21 -5.51 18.78
N ASP A 161 -6.07 -4.98 19.99
CA ASP A 161 -7.19 -4.75 20.91
C ASP A 161 -7.99 -3.51 20.50
N ASN A 162 -7.36 -2.53 19.84
CA ASN A 162 -8.01 -1.30 19.41
C ASN A 162 -7.29 -0.60 18.24
N GLY A 163 -7.93 0.45 17.72
CA GLY A 163 -7.42 1.20 16.56
C GLY A 163 -6.14 2.01 16.83
N ALA A 164 -5.84 2.38 18.07
CA ALA A 164 -4.60 3.08 18.40
C ALA A 164 -3.40 2.12 18.37
N GLU A 165 -3.57 0.92 18.91
CA GLU A 165 -2.57 -0.15 18.83
C GLU A 165 -2.30 -0.56 17.38
N LEU A 166 -3.34 -0.63 16.54
CA LEU A 166 -3.19 -0.85 15.09
C LEU A 166 -2.31 0.25 14.45
N ALA A 167 -2.53 1.51 14.78
CA ALA A 167 -1.76 2.63 14.23
C ALA A 167 -0.29 2.59 14.69
N GLU A 168 -0.06 2.31 15.97
CA GLU A 168 1.28 2.16 16.53
C GLU A 168 2.04 0.98 15.89
N TRP A 169 1.39 -0.17 15.76
CA TRP A 169 1.96 -1.34 15.11
C TRP A 169 2.28 -1.08 13.63
N ALA A 170 1.38 -0.37 12.93
CA ALA A 170 1.59 0.02 11.54
C ALA A 170 2.79 0.96 11.34
N ALA A 171 3.05 1.86 12.29
CA ALA A 171 4.19 2.79 12.23
C ALA A 171 5.52 2.14 12.64
N THR A 172 5.48 1.22 13.60
CA THR A 172 6.70 0.72 14.27
C THR A 172 7.12 -0.68 13.82
N ILE A 173 6.19 -1.63 13.75
CA ILE A 173 6.48 -3.05 13.53
C ILE A 173 6.27 -3.44 12.07
N TYR A 174 5.17 -2.97 11.46
CA TYR A 174 4.82 -3.31 10.08
C TYR A 174 5.94 -3.06 9.06
N PRO A 175 6.70 -1.93 9.11
CA PRO A 175 7.71 -1.68 8.10
C PRO A 175 8.79 -2.77 8.05
N TYR A 176 9.16 -3.32 9.20
CA TYR A 176 10.14 -4.42 9.30
C TYR A 176 9.51 -5.78 8.99
N PHE A 177 8.29 -6.01 9.46
CA PHE A 177 7.56 -7.26 9.21
C PHE A 177 7.23 -7.46 7.73
N ALA A 178 6.78 -6.40 7.04
CA ALA A 178 6.35 -6.46 5.65
C ALA A 178 7.51 -6.48 4.65
N PHE A 179 8.68 -5.95 5.02
CA PHE A 179 9.82 -5.79 4.12
C PHE A 179 10.26 -7.09 3.42
N PRO A 180 10.38 -8.26 4.10
CA PRO A 180 10.71 -9.51 3.43
C PRO A 180 9.68 -9.92 2.38
N PHE A 181 8.40 -9.69 2.65
CA PHE A 181 7.31 -10.10 1.77
C PHE A 181 7.12 -9.15 0.59
N GLN A 182 7.31 -7.86 0.80
CA GLN A 182 7.11 -6.83 -0.23
C GLN A 182 8.34 -6.63 -1.11
N VAL A 183 9.56 -6.87 -0.59
CA VAL A 183 10.81 -6.57 -1.30
C VAL A 183 11.61 -7.85 -1.56
N ILE A 184 11.97 -8.60 -0.51
CA ILE A 184 12.91 -9.71 -0.63
C ILE A 184 12.33 -10.83 -1.51
N ILE A 185 11.11 -11.28 -1.24
CA ILE A 185 10.47 -12.37 -1.99
C ILE A 185 10.29 -12.00 -3.48
N PRO A 186 9.68 -10.86 -3.85
CA PRO A 186 9.55 -10.46 -5.25
C PRO A 186 10.89 -10.33 -5.97
N LEU A 187 11.92 -9.83 -5.28
CA LEU A 187 13.26 -9.66 -5.84
C LEU A 187 13.91 -11.02 -6.12
N ILE A 188 13.79 -11.99 -5.20
CA ILE A 188 14.26 -13.37 -5.42
C ILE A 188 13.52 -14.00 -6.61
N ILE A 189 12.19 -13.87 -6.67
CA ILE A 189 11.39 -14.39 -7.79
C ILE A 189 11.84 -13.78 -9.11
N TRP A 190 12.09 -12.47 -9.14
CA TRP A 190 12.57 -11.76 -10.33
C TRP A 190 13.96 -12.22 -10.77
N ILE A 191 14.91 -12.37 -9.84
CA ILE A 191 16.26 -12.89 -10.13
C ILE A 191 16.16 -14.31 -10.72
N ILE A 192 15.40 -15.20 -10.09
CA ILE A 192 15.23 -16.59 -10.57
C ILE A 192 14.59 -16.60 -11.97
N ALA A 193 13.59 -15.76 -12.21
CA ALA A 193 12.95 -15.63 -13.50
C ALA A 193 13.93 -15.15 -14.59
N GLU A 194 14.73 -14.12 -14.31
CA GLU A 194 15.78 -13.61 -15.21
C GLU A 194 16.82 -14.69 -15.54
N ILE A 195 17.32 -15.42 -14.54
CA ILE A 195 18.28 -16.51 -14.75
C ILE A 195 17.67 -17.59 -15.66
N LYS A 196 16.44 -18.03 -15.38
CA LYS A 196 15.76 -19.05 -16.18
C LYS A 196 15.56 -18.62 -17.63
N ILE A 197 15.14 -17.36 -17.87
CA ILE A 197 14.96 -16.81 -19.22
C ILE A 197 16.30 -16.73 -19.97
N ARG A 198 17.38 -16.35 -19.29
CA ARG A 198 18.72 -16.30 -19.89
C ARG A 198 19.24 -17.68 -20.23
N MET A 199 19.03 -18.67 -19.36
CA MET A 199 19.40 -20.06 -19.63
C MET A 199 18.61 -20.66 -20.81
N GLN A 200 17.31 -20.38 -20.92
CA GLN A 200 16.51 -20.81 -22.07
C GLN A 200 16.94 -20.17 -23.39
N LYS A 201 17.39 -18.91 -23.37
CA LYS A 201 17.97 -18.25 -24.57
C LYS A 201 19.37 -18.79 -24.92
N ALA A 202 20.12 -19.30 -23.95
CA ALA A 202 21.47 -19.85 -24.14
C ALA A 202 21.49 -21.31 -24.65
N SER A 203 20.35 -22.01 -24.68
CA SER A 203 20.19 -23.32 -25.34
C SER A 203 19.31 -23.25 -26.60
N PRO A 204 19.78 -22.73 -27.75
CA PRO A 204 19.04 -22.81 -29.02
C PRO A 204 19.17 -24.17 -29.74
N SER A 205 20.05 -25.07 -29.30
CA SER A 205 20.54 -26.20 -30.11
C SER A 205 19.83 -27.55 -29.91
N GLN A 206 18.55 -27.58 -29.56
CA GLN A 206 17.78 -28.84 -29.49
C GLN A 206 16.39 -28.81 -30.14
N SER A 207 15.95 -27.68 -30.71
CA SER A 207 14.61 -27.57 -31.34
C SER A 207 14.60 -27.60 -32.87
N VAL A 208 15.76 -27.76 -33.52
CA VAL A 208 15.85 -27.85 -34.98
C VAL A 208 15.84 -29.30 -35.49
N GLU A 209 16.28 -30.27 -34.68
CA GLU A 209 16.44 -31.67 -35.12
C GLU A 209 15.15 -32.51 -35.03
N GLU A 210 14.17 -32.08 -34.23
CA GLU A 210 12.89 -32.78 -34.08
C GLU A 210 11.87 -32.43 -35.18
N LYS A 211 12.15 -31.42 -36.02
CA LYS A 211 11.29 -31.03 -37.16
C LYS A 211 11.74 -31.57 -38.52
N SER A 212 12.85 -32.30 -38.60
CA SER A 212 13.34 -32.91 -39.85
C SER A 212 13.12 -34.43 -39.95
N VAL A 213 12.48 -35.06 -38.95
CA VAL A 213 12.27 -36.52 -38.92
C VAL A 213 10.79 -36.91 -38.66
N SER A 214 9.85 -35.96 -38.78
CA SER A 214 8.39 -36.26 -38.74
C SER A 214 7.70 -35.84 -40.03
#